data_AF-A0A496RGJ1-F1
#
_entry.id   AF-A0A496RGJ1-F1
#
_cell.length_a   1.000
_cell.length_b   1.000
_cell.length_c   1.000
_cell.angle_alpha   90.00
_cell.angle_beta   90.00
_cell.angle_gamma   90.00
#
_symmetry.space_group_name_H-M   'P 1'
#
loop_
_entity.id
_entity.type
_entity.pdbx_description
1 polymer ?
#
loop_
_entity_poly.entity_id
_entity_poly.type
_entity_poly.pdbx_seq_one_letter_code
_entity_poly.pdbx_strand_id
1 'polypeptide(L)'
;MKDLIKKNSSIWIIAFLIFIHFIPSVIAQYRVAPKYLLELGKQFYLRGQYKAALEEFEKALLINPDLEEAQEYIEKIKRRERIIAETLEKFESRGKISSERFSYKLVKIPSKREILIRKALDRWMAKMRKKFKKKKITIVVPEIVLDEAIKATQPNTKLQIEKGKSIIIKGRQITHWLIISPNIITVERKSPDEIIVKGQEIGVTFFHLWDISGRWTFNVLCSLPKPTGPTLEEELRLAEERAKTFKLRYNFDWNLYEKGKRLDNLERESYAYSHALRLEGPTPYGNFDATCDVRSLKETTDLTYVSVNLTEGRIGSFEDFTLRAFDYTPGFSNLSFGSATLRGVMLNSPAFNKKLDYTIFWGREGGGRYGGLSPGLAKVKNSFLAGLDLNYYPSSEANCEFTITRGWGRAREDYLNEYNYNLEARRHFEHLDLGYTLSYDSETLANLLNLIYHTPDLFWTAELRNIDKDFVSSTGYGWRRGEIGGLFTLKMSPQENINVSSRLDIFRDRLFPSPENENRWNVNFDLDTIFTLSPSASLRFDYNLYNELGRISQYRFHGLGVGLSKRWDWIRKINTFINYRHQESKHFNASSLDYINDKISF
;
A
#
# COMPACT_ATOMS: atom_id res chain seq x y z
N MET A 1 49.94 -2.41 36.33
CA MET A 1 49.66 -2.77 34.92
C MET A 1 50.41 -4.02 34.45
N LYS A 2 51.72 -4.16 34.75
CA LYS A 2 52.47 -5.40 34.47
C LYS A 2 51.96 -6.65 35.25
N ASP A 3 51.43 -6.47 36.46
CA ASP A 3 50.87 -7.60 37.24
C ASP A 3 49.47 -8.06 36.81
N LEU A 4 48.70 -7.21 36.11
CA LEU A 4 47.41 -7.60 35.54
C LEU A 4 47.58 -8.43 34.25
N ILE A 5 48.68 -8.21 33.52
CA ILE A 5 49.03 -8.94 32.29
C ILE A 5 49.57 -10.35 32.62
N LYS A 6 50.28 -10.51 33.75
CA LYS A 6 50.79 -11.82 34.19
C LYS A 6 49.72 -12.76 34.75
N LYS A 7 48.59 -12.24 35.25
CA LYS A 7 47.51 -13.06 35.83
C LYS A 7 46.54 -13.61 34.77
N ASN A 8 46.48 -12.98 33.60
CA ASN A 8 45.58 -13.38 32.51
C ASN A 8 46.21 -14.36 31.51
N SER A 9 47.54 -14.42 31.36
CA SER A 9 48.19 -15.33 30.40
C SER A 9 48.05 -16.82 30.75
N SER A 10 47.90 -17.15 32.04
CA SER A 10 47.72 -18.53 32.53
C SER A 10 46.32 -19.10 32.26
N ILE A 11 45.29 -18.24 32.11
CA ILE A 11 43.91 -18.68 31.81
C ILE A 11 43.77 -19.05 30.32
N TRP A 12 44.46 -18.35 29.42
CA TRP A 12 44.44 -18.62 27.98
C TRP A 12 45.15 -19.94 27.60
N ILE A 13 46.18 -20.34 28.35
CA ILE A 13 46.92 -21.59 28.10
C ILE A 13 46.08 -22.82 28.54
N ILE A 14 45.31 -22.70 29.62
CA ILE A 14 44.41 -23.78 30.08
C ILE A 14 43.21 -23.92 29.12
N ALA A 15 42.66 -22.82 28.61
CA ALA A 15 41.60 -22.86 27.59
C ALA A 15 42.08 -23.48 26.26
N PHE A 16 43.34 -23.23 25.86
CA PHE A 16 43.93 -23.79 24.64
C PHE A 16 44.25 -25.30 24.75
N LEU A 17 44.56 -25.80 25.95
CA LEU A 17 44.85 -27.22 26.17
C LEU A 17 43.58 -28.09 26.27
N ILE A 18 42.45 -27.52 26.73
CA ILE A 18 41.13 -28.18 26.70
C ILE A 18 40.60 -28.28 25.25
N PHE A 19 40.97 -27.32 24.40
CA PHE A 19 40.60 -27.23 22.98
C PHE A 19 41.17 -28.36 22.10
N ILE A 20 42.26 -29.02 22.53
CA ILE A 20 42.95 -30.06 21.73
C ILE A 20 42.38 -31.47 21.99
N HIS A 21 41.62 -31.68 23.07
CA HIS A 21 41.10 -33.02 23.45
C HIS A 21 39.69 -33.36 22.94
N PHE A 22 39.01 -32.45 22.21
CA PHE A 22 37.63 -32.65 21.75
C PHE A 22 37.45 -32.39 20.24
N ILE A 23 38.29 -33.05 19.42
CA ILE A 23 38.03 -33.14 17.97
C ILE A 23 37.55 -34.57 17.65
N PRO A 24 36.23 -34.84 17.62
CA PRO A 24 35.71 -35.97 16.86
C PRO A 24 35.83 -35.67 15.36
N SER A 25 36.26 -36.68 14.63
CA SER A 25 36.47 -36.70 13.19
C SER A 25 35.19 -36.35 12.40
N VAL A 26 35.32 -35.36 11.52
CA VAL A 26 34.32 -34.94 10.53
C VAL A 26 34.20 -36.00 9.43
N ILE A 27 33.38 -37.04 9.65
CA ILE A 27 32.80 -37.87 8.58
C ILE A 27 31.39 -38.31 9.01
N ALA A 28 30.40 -37.42 8.94
CA ALA A 28 29.00 -37.81 9.14
C ALA A 28 27.95 -37.01 8.32
N GLN A 29 28.35 -36.00 7.55
CA GLN A 29 27.38 -35.15 6.82
C GLN A 29 26.94 -35.68 5.45
N TYR A 30 27.47 -36.81 4.97
CA TYR A 30 27.10 -37.37 3.65
C TYR A 30 26.04 -38.49 3.68
N ARG A 31 25.60 -38.97 4.85
CA ARG A 31 24.65 -40.11 4.94
C ARG A 31 23.16 -39.73 5.00
N VAL A 32 22.80 -38.46 5.19
CA VAL A 32 21.41 -38.04 5.47
C VAL A 32 20.68 -37.49 4.23
N ALA A 33 21.42 -36.93 3.26
CA ALA A 33 20.84 -36.27 2.08
C ALA A 33 19.95 -37.17 1.18
N PRO A 34 20.31 -38.44 0.88
CA PRO A 34 19.47 -39.29 0.02
C PRO A 34 18.10 -39.60 0.63
N LYS A 35 18.04 -39.80 1.96
CA LYS A 35 16.79 -40.11 2.67
C LYS A 35 15.84 -38.91 2.69
N TYR A 36 16.38 -37.70 2.84
CA TYR A 36 15.58 -36.48 2.79
C TYR A 36 14.93 -36.27 1.41
N LEU A 37 15.71 -36.43 0.33
CA LEU A 37 15.21 -36.29 -1.06
C LEU A 37 14.17 -37.36 -1.40
N LEU A 38 14.35 -38.58 -0.89
CA LEU A 38 13.37 -39.67 -1.03
C LEU A 38 12.03 -39.32 -0.38
N GLU A 39 12.03 -38.84 0.86
CA GLU A 39 10.80 -38.45 1.55
C GLU A 39 10.11 -37.24 0.89
N LEU A 40 10.89 -36.29 0.38
CA LEU A 40 10.35 -35.17 -0.37
C LEU A 40 9.69 -35.62 -1.69
N GLY A 41 10.33 -36.54 -2.42
CA GLY A 41 9.77 -37.17 -3.63
C GLY A 41 8.46 -37.91 -3.35
N LYS A 42 8.37 -38.65 -2.22
CA LYS A 42 7.12 -39.32 -1.78
C LYS A 42 5.99 -38.32 -1.53
N GLN A 43 6.28 -37.18 -0.89
CA GLN A 43 5.27 -36.15 -0.67
C GLN A 43 4.74 -35.55 -1.98
N PHE A 44 5.62 -35.27 -2.95
CA PHE A 44 5.19 -34.81 -4.27
C PHE A 44 4.36 -35.86 -5.01
N TYR A 45 4.75 -37.13 -4.92
CA TYR A 45 4.01 -38.25 -5.52
C TYR A 45 2.58 -38.36 -4.95
N LEU A 46 2.43 -38.26 -3.61
CA LEU A 46 1.13 -38.31 -2.93
C LEU A 46 0.22 -37.12 -3.29
N ARG A 47 0.80 -35.95 -3.58
CA ARG A 47 0.08 -34.75 -4.03
C ARG A 47 -0.27 -34.76 -5.53
N GLY A 48 0.06 -35.84 -6.25
CA GLY A 48 -0.16 -35.95 -7.69
C GLY A 48 0.79 -35.11 -8.55
N GLN A 49 1.86 -34.56 -7.96
CA GLN A 49 2.86 -33.73 -8.64
C GLN A 49 3.99 -34.61 -9.20
N TYR A 50 3.64 -35.49 -10.14
CA TYR A 50 4.54 -36.57 -10.60
C TYR A 50 5.86 -36.08 -11.21
N LYS A 51 5.86 -34.96 -11.94
CA LYS A 51 7.07 -34.38 -12.53
C LYS A 51 8.07 -33.91 -11.44
N ALA A 52 7.57 -33.21 -10.41
CA ALA A 52 8.40 -32.77 -9.28
C ALA A 52 8.88 -33.96 -8.43
N ALA A 53 8.03 -34.97 -8.24
CA ALA A 53 8.41 -36.20 -7.55
C ALA A 53 9.58 -36.91 -8.27
N LEU A 54 9.50 -37.00 -9.60
CA LEU A 54 10.53 -37.63 -10.43
C LEU A 54 11.88 -36.90 -10.32
N GLU A 55 11.87 -35.56 -10.36
CA GLU A 55 13.09 -34.75 -10.19
C GLU A 55 13.77 -34.99 -8.82
N GLU A 56 13.01 -35.11 -7.73
CA GLU A 56 13.58 -35.39 -6.40
C GLU A 56 14.09 -36.83 -6.25
N PHE A 57 13.41 -37.82 -6.84
CA PHE A 57 13.90 -39.20 -6.86
C PHE A 57 15.18 -39.35 -7.68
N GLU A 58 15.32 -38.65 -8.81
CA GLU A 58 16.55 -38.63 -9.60
C GLU A 58 17.72 -37.98 -8.84
N LYS A 59 17.47 -36.90 -8.09
CA LYS A 59 18.48 -36.32 -7.18
C LYS A 59 18.89 -37.30 -6.08
N ALA A 60 17.95 -38.05 -5.52
CA ALA A 60 18.26 -39.06 -4.49
C ALA A 60 19.18 -40.16 -5.06
N LEU A 61 18.95 -40.61 -6.30
CA LEU A 61 19.77 -41.60 -7.00
C LEU A 61 21.13 -41.05 -7.46
N LEU A 62 21.25 -39.76 -7.73
CA LEU A 62 22.54 -39.11 -7.99
C LEU A 62 23.48 -39.16 -6.77
N ILE A 63 22.93 -39.13 -5.55
CA ILE A 63 23.71 -39.16 -4.31
C ILE A 63 23.91 -40.60 -3.80
N ASN A 64 22.89 -41.45 -3.92
CA ASN A 64 22.96 -42.87 -3.60
C ASN A 64 22.33 -43.71 -4.73
N PRO A 65 23.12 -44.20 -5.70
CA PRO A 65 22.61 -44.95 -6.85
C PRO A 65 21.84 -46.23 -6.49
N ASP A 66 22.14 -46.82 -5.34
CA ASP A 66 21.58 -48.09 -4.87
C ASP A 66 20.27 -47.91 -4.07
N LEU A 67 19.64 -46.74 -4.14
CA LEU A 67 18.40 -46.44 -3.41
C LEU A 67 17.17 -47.06 -4.09
N GLU A 68 16.92 -48.34 -3.83
CA GLU A 68 15.85 -49.15 -4.44
C GLU A 68 14.47 -48.48 -4.36
N GLU A 69 14.12 -47.87 -3.22
CA GLU A 69 12.83 -47.18 -3.06
C GLU A 69 12.63 -46.04 -4.08
N ALA A 70 13.68 -45.25 -4.39
CA ALA A 70 13.56 -44.17 -5.37
C ALA A 70 13.33 -44.73 -6.79
N GLN A 71 13.99 -45.84 -7.13
CA GLN A 71 13.79 -46.52 -8.41
C GLN A 71 12.36 -47.06 -8.55
N GLU A 72 11.81 -47.64 -7.48
CA GLU A 72 10.44 -48.15 -7.45
C GLU A 72 9.40 -47.05 -7.71
N TYR A 73 9.55 -45.87 -7.10
CA TYR A 73 8.64 -44.77 -7.32
C TYR A 73 8.76 -44.15 -8.73
N ILE A 74 9.96 -44.10 -9.31
CA ILE A 74 10.16 -43.68 -10.70
C ILE A 74 9.41 -44.64 -11.66
N GLU A 75 9.52 -45.94 -11.45
CA GLU A 75 8.78 -46.94 -12.24
C GLU A 75 7.25 -46.81 -12.08
N LYS A 76 6.76 -46.56 -10.86
CA LYS A 76 5.33 -46.28 -10.62
C LYS A 76 4.84 -45.05 -11.40
N ILE A 77 5.65 -43.98 -11.43
CA ILE A 77 5.33 -42.76 -12.19
C ILE A 77 5.30 -43.06 -13.70
N LYS A 78 6.34 -43.69 -14.25
CA LYS A 78 6.43 -44.01 -15.69
C LYS A 78 5.31 -44.93 -16.16
N ARG A 79 4.95 -45.94 -15.37
CA ARG A 79 3.83 -46.83 -15.68
C ARG A 79 2.50 -46.08 -15.77
N ARG A 80 2.29 -45.11 -14.89
CA ARG A 80 1.08 -44.29 -14.87
C ARG A 80 1.00 -43.36 -16.08
N GLU A 81 2.13 -42.75 -16.48
CA GLU A 81 2.19 -41.92 -17.68
C GLU A 81 1.89 -42.72 -18.95
N ARG A 82 2.39 -43.96 -19.06
CA ARG A 82 2.06 -44.86 -20.18
C ARG A 82 0.57 -45.18 -20.25
N ILE A 83 -0.07 -45.48 -19.13
CA ILE A 83 -1.52 -45.76 -19.08
C ILE A 83 -2.32 -44.52 -19.50
N ILE A 84 -1.92 -43.33 -19.07
CA ILE A 84 -2.60 -42.08 -19.43
C ILE A 84 -2.45 -41.80 -20.94
N ALA A 85 -1.26 -42.01 -21.50
CA ALA A 85 -1.00 -41.86 -22.93
C ALA A 85 -1.85 -42.84 -23.78
N GLU A 86 -1.87 -44.12 -23.42
CA GLU A 86 -2.70 -45.14 -24.10
C GLU A 86 -4.21 -44.81 -23.99
N THR A 87 -4.64 -44.22 -22.88
CA THR A 87 -6.04 -43.83 -22.67
C THR A 87 -6.41 -42.62 -23.54
N LEU A 88 -5.52 -41.64 -23.67
CA LEU A 88 -5.71 -40.46 -24.53
C LEU A 88 -5.77 -40.84 -26.02
N GLU A 89 -4.89 -41.74 -26.47
CA GLU A 89 -4.86 -42.24 -27.85
C GLU A 89 -6.15 -43.01 -28.22
N LYS A 90 -6.71 -43.74 -27.25
CA LYS A 90 -8.00 -44.45 -27.38
C LYS A 90 -9.22 -43.51 -27.37
N PHE A 91 -9.08 -42.31 -26.80
CA PHE A 91 -10.10 -41.27 -26.82
C PHE A 91 -10.08 -40.48 -28.14
N GLU A 92 -8.89 -40.15 -28.66
CA GLU A 92 -8.74 -39.43 -29.93
C GLU A 92 -9.15 -40.27 -31.14
N SER A 93 -8.94 -41.59 -31.09
CA SER A 93 -9.39 -42.53 -32.13
C SER A 93 -10.92 -42.74 -32.19
N ARG A 94 -11.70 -42.25 -31.20
CA ARG A 94 -13.16 -42.40 -31.14
C ARG A 94 -13.98 -41.15 -31.49
N GLY A 95 -13.34 -40.04 -31.88
CA GLY A 95 -14.00 -38.73 -31.96
C GLY A 95 -13.81 -37.94 -33.26
N LYS A 96 -14.05 -38.52 -34.44
CA LYS A 96 -14.39 -37.71 -35.63
C LYS A 96 -15.90 -37.45 -35.65
N ILE A 97 -16.33 -36.38 -34.99
CA ILE A 97 -17.66 -35.77 -35.19
C ILE A 97 -17.47 -34.57 -36.10
N SER A 98 -18.25 -34.52 -37.19
CA SER A 98 -18.19 -33.49 -38.22
C SER A 98 -18.55 -32.12 -37.66
N SER A 99 -17.66 -31.16 -37.87
CA SER A 99 -17.90 -29.73 -37.65
C SER A 99 -18.77 -29.15 -38.76
N GLU A 100 -20.06 -29.46 -38.77
CA GLU A 100 -21.05 -28.73 -39.54
C GLU A 100 -22.30 -28.49 -38.68
N ARG A 101 -22.75 -27.23 -38.67
CA ARG A 101 -23.85 -26.64 -37.88
C ARG A 101 -23.48 -26.17 -36.48
N PHE A 102 -22.95 -24.95 -36.38
CA PHE A 102 -23.54 -23.88 -35.56
C PHE A 102 -23.03 -22.52 -36.06
N SER A 103 -23.65 -22.00 -37.12
CA SER A 103 -23.53 -20.60 -37.52
C SER A 103 -24.72 -19.81 -36.98
N TYR A 104 -24.56 -19.13 -35.85
CA TYR A 104 -25.48 -18.03 -35.48
C TYR A 104 -24.91 -16.72 -36.03
N LYS A 105 -25.56 -16.21 -37.08
CA LYS A 105 -25.44 -14.81 -37.53
C LYS A 105 -25.86 -13.90 -36.37
N LEU A 106 -24.91 -13.20 -35.76
CA LEU A 106 -25.17 -12.09 -34.85
C LEU A 106 -25.69 -10.88 -35.65
N VAL A 107 -27.01 -10.79 -35.80
CA VAL A 107 -27.69 -9.53 -36.13
C VAL A 107 -27.76 -8.72 -34.84
N LYS A 108 -26.95 -7.67 -34.72
CA LYS A 108 -27.08 -6.67 -33.64
C LYS A 108 -28.38 -5.90 -33.83
N ILE A 109 -29.42 -6.27 -33.08
CA ILE A 109 -30.60 -5.44 -32.88
C ILE A 109 -30.35 -4.61 -31.61
N PRO A 110 -30.16 -3.28 -31.69
CA PRO A 110 -29.98 -2.45 -30.51
C PRO A 110 -31.24 -2.53 -29.63
N SER A 111 -31.03 -2.74 -28.33
CA SER A 111 -32.15 -2.88 -27.39
C SER A 111 -32.96 -1.59 -27.32
N LYS A 112 -34.28 -1.68 -27.10
CA LYS A 112 -35.16 -0.51 -26.88
C LYS A 112 -34.60 0.46 -25.80
N ARG A 113 -33.79 -0.06 -24.87
CA ARG A 113 -33.11 0.68 -23.81
C ARG A 113 -31.97 1.56 -24.32
N GLU A 114 -31.16 1.09 -25.27
CA GLU A 114 -30.08 1.88 -25.90
C GLU A 114 -30.62 3.04 -26.75
N ILE A 115 -31.72 2.81 -27.48
CA ILE A 115 -32.38 3.87 -28.28
C ILE A 115 -32.94 4.96 -27.37
N LEU A 116 -33.46 4.59 -26.19
CA LEU A 116 -33.98 5.54 -25.21
C LEU A 116 -32.86 6.37 -24.55
N ILE A 117 -31.73 5.74 -24.23
CA ILE A 117 -30.55 6.42 -23.67
C ILE A 117 -29.97 7.42 -24.68
N ARG A 118 -29.85 7.03 -25.95
CA ARG A 118 -29.39 7.95 -27.02
C ARG A 118 -30.32 9.14 -27.20
N LYS A 119 -31.65 8.92 -27.25
CA LYS A 119 -32.63 10.02 -27.33
C LYS A 119 -32.61 10.95 -26.11
N ALA A 120 -32.33 10.42 -24.92
CA ALA A 120 -32.18 11.23 -23.71
C ALA A 120 -30.91 12.09 -23.74
N LEU A 121 -29.79 11.50 -24.19
CA LEU A 121 -28.53 12.21 -24.36
C LEU A 121 -28.63 13.33 -25.39
N ASP A 122 -29.24 13.07 -26.54
CA ASP A 122 -29.39 14.05 -27.61
C ASP A 122 -30.30 15.22 -27.20
N ARG A 123 -31.39 14.95 -26.45
CA ARG A 123 -32.25 16.00 -25.88
C ARG A 123 -31.51 16.86 -24.87
N TRP A 124 -30.68 16.24 -24.02
CA TRP A 124 -29.89 16.96 -23.02
C TRP A 124 -28.82 17.84 -23.68
N MET A 125 -28.10 17.29 -24.67
CA MET A 125 -27.10 18.03 -25.45
C MET A 125 -27.72 19.20 -26.24
N ALA A 126 -28.91 19.03 -26.82
CA ALA A 126 -29.65 20.11 -27.48
C ALA A 126 -30.12 21.20 -26.50
N LYS A 127 -30.47 20.83 -25.26
CA LYS A 127 -30.85 21.77 -24.18
C LYS A 127 -29.64 22.61 -23.72
N MET A 128 -28.46 21.98 -23.63
CA MET A 128 -27.20 22.66 -23.29
C MET A 128 -26.74 23.61 -24.40
N ARG A 129 -26.90 23.23 -25.68
CA ARG A 129 -26.56 24.08 -26.83
C ARG A 129 -27.43 25.35 -26.94
N LYS A 130 -28.68 25.32 -26.46
CA LYS A 130 -29.56 26.50 -26.41
C LYS A 130 -29.22 27.49 -25.29
N LYS A 131 -28.49 27.08 -24.24
CA LYS A 131 -28.18 27.93 -23.07
C LYS A 131 -26.94 28.82 -23.25
N PHE A 132 -26.14 28.60 -24.30
CA PHE A 132 -24.98 29.45 -24.62
C PHE A 132 -25.21 30.25 -25.92
N LYS A 133 -26.12 31.25 -25.86
CA LYS A 133 -26.07 32.39 -26.80
C LYS A 133 -25.19 33.47 -26.18
N LYS A 134 -24.10 33.80 -26.90
CA LYS A 134 -23.10 34.83 -26.55
C LYS A 134 -23.78 36.12 -26.08
N LYS A 135 -23.51 36.52 -24.83
CA LYS A 135 -23.83 37.83 -24.29
C LYS A 135 -22.89 38.84 -24.98
N LYS A 136 -23.43 39.77 -25.77
CA LYS A 136 -22.65 40.90 -26.31
C LYS A 136 -22.11 41.68 -25.12
N ILE A 137 -20.79 41.81 -25.04
CA ILE A 137 -20.11 42.62 -24.02
C ILE A 137 -20.32 44.08 -24.43
N THR A 138 -21.13 44.79 -23.65
CA THR A 138 -21.23 46.25 -23.73
C THR A 138 -19.96 46.81 -23.10
N ILE A 139 -19.17 47.57 -23.87
CA ILE A 139 -17.96 48.22 -23.35
C ILE A 139 -18.43 49.33 -22.41
N VAL A 140 -18.27 49.12 -21.11
CA VAL A 140 -18.55 50.12 -20.08
C VAL A 140 -17.36 51.07 -20.04
N VAL A 141 -17.59 52.34 -20.37
CA VAL A 141 -16.58 53.40 -20.21
C VAL A 141 -16.50 53.75 -18.72
N PRO A 142 -15.31 53.76 -18.09
CA PRO A 142 -15.19 54.07 -16.66
C PRO A 142 -15.67 55.49 -16.36
N GLU A 143 -16.42 55.64 -15.27
CA GLU A 143 -17.00 56.91 -14.81
C GLU A 143 -16.43 57.29 -13.44
N ILE A 144 -16.02 58.55 -13.29
CA ILE A 144 -15.53 59.13 -12.04
C ILE A 144 -16.46 60.26 -11.65
N VAL A 145 -17.01 60.22 -10.44
CA VAL A 145 -17.87 61.27 -9.91
C VAL A 145 -17.04 62.14 -8.95
N LEU A 146 -17.11 63.46 -9.11
CA LEU A 146 -16.47 64.42 -8.22
C LEU A 146 -17.30 64.57 -6.94
N ASP A 147 -16.84 63.94 -5.88
CA ASP A 147 -17.48 63.95 -4.56
C ASP A 147 -16.45 64.20 -3.44
N GLU A 148 -16.90 64.20 -2.19
CA GLU A 148 -16.04 64.40 -1.03
C GLU A 148 -14.93 63.33 -0.92
N ALA A 149 -15.14 62.12 -1.44
CA ALA A 149 -14.13 61.07 -1.42
C ALA A 149 -12.97 61.38 -2.38
N ILE A 150 -13.27 61.87 -3.59
CA ILE A 150 -12.23 62.38 -4.49
C ILE A 150 -11.57 63.63 -3.91
N LYS A 151 -12.34 64.48 -3.20
CA LYS A 151 -11.84 65.75 -2.64
C LYS A 151 -10.77 65.51 -1.57
N ALA A 152 -10.93 64.47 -0.76
CA ALA A 152 -9.94 64.05 0.23
C ALA A 152 -8.57 63.66 -0.36
N THR A 153 -8.50 63.33 -1.66
CA THR A 153 -7.25 62.94 -2.34
C THR A 153 -6.56 64.10 -3.07
N GLN A 154 -7.14 65.30 -3.04
CA GLN A 154 -6.61 66.49 -3.70
C GLN A 154 -5.39 67.06 -2.95
N PRO A 155 -4.38 67.60 -3.66
CA PRO A 155 -4.28 67.75 -5.11
C PRO A 155 -3.66 66.54 -5.85
N ASN A 156 -3.36 65.45 -5.13
CA ASN A 156 -2.56 64.33 -5.63
C ASN A 156 -3.41 63.15 -6.18
N THR A 157 -4.65 63.42 -6.59
CA THR A 157 -5.52 62.38 -7.17
C THR A 157 -4.89 61.82 -8.44
N LYS A 158 -4.58 60.53 -8.45
CA LYS A 158 -3.96 59.87 -9.62
C LYS A 158 -5.03 59.31 -10.54
N LEU A 159 -4.94 59.63 -11.83
CA LEU A 159 -5.76 59.02 -12.88
C LEU A 159 -4.86 58.24 -13.83
N GLN A 160 -5.24 57.01 -14.14
CA GLN A 160 -4.54 56.21 -15.15
C GLN A 160 -5.48 55.99 -16.34
N ILE A 161 -5.05 56.41 -17.52
CA ILE A 161 -5.79 56.25 -18.78
C ILE A 161 -4.88 55.48 -19.75
N GLU A 162 -5.40 54.50 -20.46
CA GLU A 162 -4.63 53.82 -21.51
C GLU A 162 -4.69 54.64 -22.81
N LYS A 163 -3.60 54.67 -23.59
CA LYS A 163 -3.57 55.32 -24.91
C LYS A 163 -4.73 54.83 -25.78
N GLY A 164 -5.55 55.76 -26.26
CA GLY A 164 -6.74 55.51 -27.08
C GLY A 164 -8.03 55.23 -26.30
N LYS A 165 -7.99 55.04 -24.98
CA LYS A 165 -9.19 54.90 -24.13
C LYS A 165 -9.61 56.23 -23.52
N SER A 166 -10.87 56.28 -23.09
CA SER A 166 -11.48 57.45 -22.46
C SER A 166 -12.08 57.11 -21.12
N ILE A 167 -12.15 58.10 -20.24
CA ILE A 167 -12.91 58.08 -18.98
C ILE A 167 -13.90 59.24 -18.98
N ILE A 168 -15.02 59.10 -18.27
CA ILE A 168 -15.97 60.20 -18.06
C ILE A 168 -15.76 60.73 -16.65
N ILE A 169 -15.60 62.04 -16.50
CA ILE A 169 -15.57 62.71 -15.19
C ILE A 169 -16.85 63.54 -15.06
N LYS A 170 -17.60 63.31 -13.97
CA LYS A 170 -18.87 63.99 -13.65
C LYS A 170 -18.69 64.94 -12.48
N GLY A 171 -18.85 66.24 -12.72
CA GLY A 171 -18.86 67.28 -11.70
C GLY A 171 -20.20 67.99 -11.62
N ARG A 172 -20.27 69.09 -10.86
CA ARG A 172 -21.46 69.95 -10.79
C ARG A 172 -21.20 71.27 -11.50
N GLN A 173 -21.84 71.48 -12.66
CA GLN A 173 -21.65 72.64 -13.54
C GLN A 173 -20.17 72.95 -13.78
N ILE A 174 -19.52 72.09 -14.56
CA ILE A 174 -18.11 72.26 -14.92
C ILE A 174 -17.97 73.57 -15.70
N THR A 175 -17.16 74.50 -15.19
CA THR A 175 -17.01 75.84 -15.79
C THR A 175 -15.87 75.85 -16.81
N HIS A 176 -14.69 75.35 -16.45
CA HIS A 176 -13.52 75.31 -17.30
C HIS A 176 -12.53 74.21 -16.86
N TRP A 177 -11.54 73.94 -17.70
CA TRP A 177 -10.45 73.00 -17.40
C TRP A 177 -9.14 73.47 -18.01
N LEU A 178 -8.02 72.96 -17.49
CA LEU A 178 -6.68 73.23 -17.97
C LEU A 178 -5.92 71.90 -18.10
N ILE A 179 -5.30 71.69 -19.26
CA ILE A 179 -4.44 70.55 -19.54
C ILE A 179 -3.03 71.09 -19.71
N ILE A 180 -2.08 70.62 -18.89
CA ILE A 180 -0.69 71.07 -18.97
C ILE A 180 0.02 70.52 -20.22
N SER A 181 -0.32 69.29 -20.64
CA SER A 181 0.29 68.62 -21.80
C SER A 181 -0.79 68.04 -22.72
N PRO A 182 -1.33 68.83 -23.67
CA PRO A 182 -2.45 68.41 -24.53
C PRO A 182 -2.10 67.29 -25.51
N ASN A 183 -0.81 66.99 -25.69
CA ASN A 183 -0.33 65.83 -26.43
C ASN A 183 -0.53 64.51 -25.67
N ILE A 184 -0.62 64.52 -24.33
CA ILE A 184 -0.75 63.32 -23.49
C ILE A 184 -2.23 62.95 -23.28
N ILE A 185 -3.10 63.95 -23.07
CA ILE A 185 -4.55 63.76 -22.94
C ILE A 185 -5.32 64.83 -23.70
N THR A 186 -6.54 64.48 -24.09
CA THR A 186 -7.54 65.42 -24.64
C THR A 186 -8.82 65.37 -23.83
N VAL A 187 -9.50 66.52 -23.73
CA VAL A 187 -10.73 66.65 -22.95
C VAL A 187 -11.82 67.22 -23.82
N GLU A 188 -12.96 66.54 -23.86
CA GLU A 188 -14.14 66.95 -24.61
C GLU A 188 -15.32 67.10 -23.65
N ARG A 189 -16.05 68.21 -23.74
CA ARG A 189 -17.27 68.40 -22.94
C ARG A 189 -18.40 67.56 -23.53
N LYS A 190 -19.00 66.70 -22.70
CA LYS A 190 -20.15 65.87 -23.08
C LYS A 190 -21.47 66.49 -22.63
N SER A 191 -21.50 67.12 -21.45
CA SER A 191 -22.64 67.88 -20.93
C SER A 191 -22.16 69.00 -20.00
N PRO A 192 -23.03 69.85 -19.43
CA PRO A 192 -22.65 70.84 -18.43
C PRO A 192 -21.95 70.22 -17.20
N ASP A 193 -22.26 68.96 -16.89
CA ASP A 193 -21.79 68.24 -15.72
C ASP A 193 -20.77 67.14 -16.06
N GLU A 194 -20.58 66.81 -17.34
CA GLU A 194 -19.73 65.70 -17.77
C GLU A 194 -18.66 66.12 -18.79
N ILE A 195 -17.44 65.68 -18.57
CA ILE A 195 -16.35 65.74 -19.54
C ILE A 195 -15.80 64.33 -19.82
N ILE A 196 -15.29 64.12 -21.03
CA ILE A 196 -14.59 62.91 -21.44
C ILE A 196 -13.11 63.24 -21.50
N VAL A 197 -12.27 62.48 -20.79
CA VAL A 197 -10.81 62.58 -20.85
C VAL A 197 -10.27 61.38 -21.60
N LYS A 198 -9.58 61.61 -22.72
CA LYS A 198 -9.02 60.58 -23.60
C LYS A 198 -7.49 60.62 -23.60
N GLY A 199 -6.85 59.47 -23.42
CA GLY A 199 -5.39 59.33 -23.51
C GLY A 199 -4.91 59.36 -24.97
N GLN A 200 -3.96 60.26 -25.29
CA GLN A 200 -3.40 60.43 -26.63
C GLN A 200 -2.00 59.82 -26.76
N GLU A 201 -1.04 60.34 -26.01
CA GLU A 201 0.35 59.84 -25.98
C GLU A 201 0.76 59.39 -24.59
N ILE A 202 1.74 58.48 -24.53
CA ILE A 202 2.24 57.93 -23.27
C ILE A 202 3.01 59.02 -22.52
N GLY A 203 2.72 59.18 -21.24
CA GLY A 203 3.39 60.17 -20.40
C GLY A 203 2.60 60.52 -19.15
N VAL A 204 3.14 61.44 -18.37
CA VAL A 204 2.51 61.98 -17.17
C VAL A 204 2.17 63.44 -17.41
N THR A 205 0.96 63.87 -17.05
CA THR A 205 0.54 65.27 -17.14
C THR A 205 -0.35 65.65 -15.97
N PHE A 206 -0.56 66.94 -15.78
CA PHE A 206 -1.55 67.46 -14.84
C PHE A 206 -2.79 67.92 -15.57
N PHE A 207 -3.93 67.56 -15.00
CA PHE A 207 -5.24 67.95 -15.47
C PHE A 207 -5.97 68.68 -14.35
N HIS A 208 -6.38 69.92 -14.61
CA HIS A 208 -7.17 70.71 -13.67
C HIS A 208 -8.58 70.93 -14.19
N LEU A 209 -9.55 70.83 -13.30
CA LEU A 209 -10.98 70.96 -13.59
C LEU A 209 -11.63 71.85 -12.55
N TRP A 210 -12.51 72.77 -12.96
CA TRP A 210 -13.27 73.62 -12.04
C TRP A 210 -14.75 73.35 -12.18
N ASP A 211 -15.39 73.09 -11.05
CA ASP A 211 -16.83 72.99 -10.91
C ASP A 211 -17.30 73.92 -9.77
N ILE A 212 -18.60 73.93 -9.44
CA ILE A 212 -19.12 74.83 -8.38
C ILE A 212 -18.54 74.54 -6.99
N SER A 213 -17.94 73.36 -6.80
CA SER A 213 -17.35 72.91 -5.54
C SER A 213 -15.86 73.25 -5.43
N GLY A 214 -15.26 73.81 -6.48
CA GLY A 214 -13.91 74.34 -6.52
C GLY A 214 -13.03 73.71 -7.59
N ARG A 215 -11.71 73.84 -7.40
CA ARG A 215 -10.70 73.28 -8.30
C ARG A 215 -10.35 71.84 -7.93
N TRP A 216 -10.32 70.98 -8.92
CA TRP A 216 -9.84 69.61 -8.89
C TRP A 216 -8.56 69.50 -9.70
N THR A 217 -7.58 68.78 -9.18
CA THR A 217 -6.27 68.51 -9.79
C THR A 217 -6.05 67.01 -9.85
N PHE A 218 -5.67 66.54 -11.03
CA PHE A 218 -5.40 65.14 -11.30
C PHE A 218 -4.00 65.00 -11.88
N ASN A 219 -3.24 64.07 -11.31
CA ASN A 219 -2.00 63.58 -11.89
C ASN A 219 -2.35 62.42 -12.83
N VAL A 220 -2.33 62.69 -14.14
CA VAL A 220 -2.79 61.75 -15.16
C VAL A 220 -1.60 61.02 -15.77
N LEU A 221 -1.55 59.70 -15.59
CA LEU A 221 -0.63 58.80 -16.27
C LEU A 221 -1.34 58.18 -17.48
N CYS A 222 -0.94 58.61 -18.69
CA CYS A 222 -1.32 57.92 -19.91
C CYS A 222 -0.35 56.76 -20.14
N SER A 223 -0.85 55.53 -20.05
CA SER A 223 -0.05 54.30 -20.11
C SER A 223 -0.26 53.54 -21.43
N LEU A 224 0.66 52.64 -21.74
CA LEU A 224 0.52 51.72 -22.88
C LEU A 224 -0.82 50.97 -22.80
N PRO A 225 -1.49 50.75 -23.96
CA PRO A 225 -2.68 49.91 -23.97
C PRO A 225 -2.29 48.53 -23.49
N LYS A 226 -3.00 48.03 -22.47
CA LYS A 226 -2.75 46.67 -21.98
C LYS A 226 -3.06 45.71 -23.13
N PRO A 227 -2.18 44.74 -23.45
CA PRO A 227 -2.43 43.79 -24.52
C PRO A 227 -3.77 43.09 -24.29
N THR A 228 -4.57 42.97 -25.35
CA THR A 228 -5.85 42.26 -25.29
C THR A 228 -5.59 40.77 -25.39
N GLY A 229 -5.32 40.16 -24.24
CA GLY A 229 -5.04 38.73 -24.11
C GLY A 229 -4.33 38.45 -22.78
N PRO A 230 -4.34 37.19 -22.32
CA PRO A 230 -3.53 36.79 -21.18
C PRO A 230 -2.06 37.14 -21.45
N THR A 231 -1.35 37.66 -20.45
CA THR A 231 0.10 37.88 -20.55
C THR A 231 0.83 36.55 -20.80
N LEU A 232 2.08 36.54 -21.29
CA LEU A 232 2.85 35.31 -21.45
C LEU A 232 2.90 34.48 -20.14
N GLU A 233 2.95 35.15 -19.00
CA GLU A 233 2.92 34.55 -17.68
C GLU A 233 1.53 33.98 -17.34
N GLU A 234 0.44 34.66 -17.71
CA GLU A 234 -0.92 34.09 -17.62
C GLU A 234 -1.17 32.99 -18.64
N GLU A 235 -0.57 33.04 -19.83
CA GLU A 235 -0.61 31.97 -20.83
C GLU A 235 0.16 30.76 -20.35
N LEU A 236 1.31 30.95 -19.71
CA LEU A 236 2.07 29.89 -19.05
C LEU A 236 1.32 29.34 -17.84
N ARG A 237 0.67 30.18 -17.03
CA ARG A 237 -0.18 29.76 -15.90
C ARG A 237 -1.44 29.05 -16.36
N LEU A 238 -2.07 29.49 -17.45
CA LEU A 238 -3.19 28.82 -18.11
C LEU A 238 -2.72 27.55 -18.82
N ALA A 239 -1.49 27.51 -19.34
CA ALA A 239 -0.87 26.32 -19.91
C ALA A 239 -0.49 25.32 -18.81
N GLU A 240 -0.09 25.76 -17.60
CA GLU A 240 0.11 24.93 -16.41
C GLU A 240 -1.23 24.43 -15.82
N GLU A 241 -2.23 25.30 -15.72
CA GLU A 241 -3.61 24.92 -15.36
C GLU A 241 -4.21 23.95 -16.40
N ARG A 242 -3.86 24.09 -17.68
CA ARG A 242 -4.17 23.11 -18.74
C ARG A 242 -3.26 21.88 -18.68
N ALA A 243 -2.01 21.99 -18.22
CA ALA A 243 -1.08 20.87 -18.06
C ALA A 243 -1.38 20.02 -16.81
N LYS A 244 -2.29 20.48 -15.95
CA LYS A 244 -3.11 19.63 -15.06
C LYS A 244 -4.14 18.78 -15.85
N THR A 245 -3.83 18.43 -17.10
CA THR A 245 -4.59 17.47 -17.91
C THR A 245 -4.53 16.07 -17.31
N PHE A 246 -5.54 15.28 -17.66
CA PHE A 246 -5.46 13.83 -17.54
C PHE A 246 -4.17 13.29 -18.17
N LYS A 247 -3.39 12.57 -17.38
CA LYS A 247 -2.22 11.80 -17.81
C LYS A 247 -2.68 10.40 -18.19
N LEU A 248 -2.45 10.03 -19.44
CA LEU A 248 -2.58 8.65 -19.89
C LEU A 248 -1.19 8.00 -19.82
N ARG A 249 -1.07 6.92 -19.05
CA ARG A 249 0.12 6.08 -19.02
C ARG A 249 -0.25 4.71 -19.57
N TYR A 250 0.61 4.19 -20.43
CA TYR A 250 0.51 2.85 -20.95
C TYR A 250 1.82 2.14 -20.69
N ASN A 251 1.75 1.02 -19.98
CA ASN A 251 2.89 0.17 -19.71
C ASN A 251 2.67 -1.18 -20.39
N PHE A 252 3.73 -1.72 -20.97
CA PHE A 252 3.74 -3.05 -21.55
C PHE A 252 4.96 -3.79 -21.01
N ASP A 253 4.70 -4.85 -20.26
CA ASP A 253 5.73 -5.75 -19.74
C ASP A 253 5.54 -7.13 -20.36
N TRP A 254 6.64 -7.81 -20.62
CA TRP A 254 6.61 -9.19 -21.11
C TRP A 254 7.79 -9.98 -20.55
N ASN A 255 7.58 -11.27 -20.42
CA ASN A 255 8.58 -12.24 -19.99
C ASN A 255 8.55 -13.42 -20.96
N LEU A 256 9.74 -13.90 -21.30
CA LEU A 256 9.96 -15.03 -22.18
C LEU A 256 11.00 -15.92 -21.51
N TYR A 257 10.63 -17.16 -21.26
CA TYR A 257 11.56 -18.19 -20.82
C TYR A 257 11.72 -19.19 -21.95
N GLU A 258 12.95 -19.34 -22.42
CA GLU A 258 13.33 -20.32 -23.41
C GLU A 258 14.40 -21.25 -22.80
N LYS A 259 14.30 -22.53 -23.12
CA LYS A 259 15.21 -23.56 -22.63
C LYS A 259 15.72 -24.37 -23.80
N GLY A 260 17.01 -24.66 -23.79
CA GLY A 260 17.63 -25.44 -24.84
C GLY A 260 19.06 -25.80 -24.50
N LYS A 261 19.62 -26.80 -25.19
CA LYS A 261 21.01 -27.24 -24.99
C LYS A 261 22.02 -26.27 -25.63
N ARG A 262 21.57 -25.45 -26.57
CA ARG A 262 22.39 -24.47 -27.30
C ARG A 262 21.54 -23.25 -27.67
N LEU A 263 22.20 -22.11 -27.88
CA LEU A 263 21.56 -20.83 -28.24
C LEU A 263 20.79 -20.88 -29.58
N ASP A 264 21.23 -21.74 -30.51
CA ASP A 264 20.58 -21.98 -31.80
C ASP A 264 19.40 -22.97 -31.72
N ASN A 265 19.18 -23.59 -30.56
CA ASN A 265 18.10 -24.54 -30.33
C ASN A 265 17.42 -24.28 -28.98
N LEU A 266 16.93 -23.05 -28.79
CA LEU A 266 16.11 -22.66 -27.64
C LEU A 266 14.63 -22.91 -27.97
N GLU A 267 13.94 -23.70 -27.14
CA GLU A 267 12.50 -23.89 -27.20
C GLU A 267 11.82 -22.96 -26.19
N ARG A 268 10.72 -22.32 -26.62
CA ARG A 268 9.93 -21.45 -25.75
C ARG A 268 9.12 -22.27 -24.76
N GLU A 269 9.46 -22.15 -23.48
CA GLU A 269 8.79 -22.83 -22.37
C GLU A 269 7.63 -21.99 -21.83
N SER A 270 7.82 -20.67 -21.75
CA SER A 270 6.73 -19.77 -21.35
C SER A 270 6.86 -18.41 -22.01
N TYR A 271 5.70 -17.82 -22.31
CA TYR A 271 5.58 -16.45 -22.74
C TYR A 271 4.41 -15.82 -22.00
N ALA A 272 4.70 -14.73 -21.30
CA ALA A 272 3.72 -13.98 -20.54
C ALA A 272 3.86 -12.49 -20.87
N TYR A 273 2.75 -11.78 -20.98
CA TYR A 273 2.75 -10.33 -21.16
C TYR A 273 1.66 -9.68 -20.32
N SER A 274 1.85 -8.40 -20.00
CA SER A 274 0.88 -7.55 -19.32
C SER A 274 0.83 -6.17 -19.95
N HIS A 275 -0.37 -5.74 -20.31
CA HIS A 275 -0.69 -4.38 -20.72
C HIS A 275 -1.37 -3.68 -19.55
N ALA A 276 -0.86 -2.54 -19.11
CA ALA A 276 -1.47 -1.70 -18.09
C ALA A 276 -1.78 -0.33 -18.69
N LEU A 277 -3.04 0.10 -18.61
CA LEU A 277 -3.49 1.42 -19.01
C LEU A 277 -3.96 2.19 -17.78
N ARG A 278 -3.35 3.33 -17.50
CA ARG A 278 -3.70 4.20 -16.37
C ARG A 278 -4.07 5.59 -16.87
N LEU A 279 -5.18 6.13 -16.38
CA LEU A 279 -5.66 7.47 -16.67
C LEU A 279 -5.83 8.21 -15.33
N GLU A 280 -5.10 9.29 -15.11
CA GLU A 280 -5.16 10.05 -13.84
C GLU A 280 -5.21 11.55 -14.07
N GLY A 281 -5.98 12.29 -13.29
CA GLY A 281 -6.02 13.76 -13.39
C GLY A 281 -7.06 14.40 -12.47
N PRO A 282 -6.92 15.70 -12.17
CA PRO A 282 -7.90 16.42 -11.37
C PRO A 282 -9.20 16.62 -12.14
N THR A 283 -10.33 16.57 -11.42
CA THR A 283 -11.67 16.87 -11.93
C THR A 283 -12.35 17.90 -11.04
N PRO A 284 -13.47 18.53 -11.47
CA PRO A 284 -14.25 19.41 -10.59
C PRO A 284 -14.77 18.74 -9.32
N TYR A 285 -14.78 17.41 -9.27
CA TYR A 285 -15.31 16.61 -8.17
C TYR A 285 -14.22 15.95 -7.31
N GLY A 286 -12.93 16.19 -7.57
CA GLY A 286 -11.81 15.50 -6.91
C GLY A 286 -10.79 14.95 -7.90
N ASN A 287 -9.76 14.26 -7.41
CA ASN A 287 -8.74 13.64 -8.24
C ASN A 287 -9.24 12.29 -8.76
N PHE A 288 -9.32 12.14 -10.09
CA PHE A 288 -9.71 10.89 -10.72
C PHE A 288 -8.48 10.06 -11.06
N ASP A 289 -8.56 8.75 -10.81
CA ASP A 289 -7.65 7.78 -11.41
C ASP A 289 -8.40 6.52 -11.84
N ALA A 290 -7.99 5.95 -12.96
CA ALA A 290 -8.50 4.67 -13.45
C ALA A 290 -7.35 3.82 -13.96
N THR A 291 -7.38 2.53 -13.66
CA THR A 291 -6.37 1.56 -14.09
C THR A 291 -7.05 0.35 -14.70
N CYS A 292 -6.48 -0.19 -15.76
CA CYS A 292 -6.96 -1.36 -16.48
C CYS A 292 -5.76 -2.22 -16.88
N ASP A 293 -5.70 -3.45 -16.38
CA ASP A 293 -4.61 -4.40 -16.67
C ASP A 293 -5.15 -5.62 -17.41
N VAL A 294 -4.55 -5.91 -18.56
CA VAL A 294 -4.79 -7.10 -19.37
C VAL A 294 -3.52 -7.95 -19.36
N ARG A 295 -3.64 -9.23 -18.98
CA ARG A 295 -2.49 -10.14 -18.92
C ARG A 295 -2.73 -11.37 -19.77
N SER A 296 -1.67 -11.89 -20.38
CA SER A 296 -1.70 -13.20 -21.00
C SER A 296 -1.57 -14.29 -19.95
N LEU A 297 -2.38 -15.31 -20.14
CA LEU A 297 -2.41 -16.55 -19.39
C LEU A 297 -1.89 -17.65 -20.29
N LYS A 298 -1.77 -18.86 -19.74
CA LYS A 298 -1.26 -20.02 -20.47
C LYS A 298 -2.03 -20.27 -21.79
N GLU A 299 -3.33 -20.01 -21.80
CA GLU A 299 -4.21 -20.31 -22.94
C GLU A 299 -5.05 -19.11 -23.42
N THR A 300 -5.19 -18.04 -22.62
CA THR A 300 -6.07 -16.90 -22.94
C THR A 300 -5.45 -15.57 -22.56
N THR A 301 -6.01 -14.47 -23.06
CA THR A 301 -5.62 -13.10 -22.67
C THR A 301 -6.81 -12.46 -21.98
N ASP A 302 -6.63 -12.06 -20.72
CA ASP A 302 -7.73 -11.70 -19.85
C ASP A 302 -7.55 -10.32 -19.22
N LEU A 303 -8.67 -9.63 -19.02
CA LEU A 303 -8.76 -8.42 -18.19
C LEU A 303 -8.64 -8.79 -16.71
N THR A 304 -7.45 -8.63 -16.14
CA THR A 304 -7.12 -9.11 -14.80
C THR A 304 -7.42 -8.10 -13.71
N TYR A 305 -7.37 -6.80 -14.00
CA TYR A 305 -7.61 -5.76 -13.00
C TYR A 305 -8.26 -4.54 -13.67
N VAL A 306 -9.29 -3.98 -13.05
CA VAL A 306 -9.88 -2.70 -13.43
C VAL A 306 -10.20 -1.95 -12.16
N SER A 307 -9.77 -0.71 -12.01
CA SER A 307 -10.12 0.14 -10.88
C SER A 307 -10.48 1.53 -11.38
N VAL A 308 -11.47 2.15 -10.77
CA VAL A 308 -11.83 3.55 -10.97
C VAL A 308 -11.97 4.19 -9.61
N ASN A 309 -11.24 5.28 -9.38
CA ASN A 309 -11.12 5.94 -8.10
C ASN A 309 -11.36 7.44 -8.27
N LEU A 310 -12.01 8.03 -7.28
CA LEU A 310 -12.13 9.46 -7.08
C LEU A 310 -11.67 9.75 -5.65
N THR A 311 -10.53 10.40 -5.48
CA THR A 311 -9.97 10.81 -4.19
C THR A 311 -10.15 12.30 -3.99
N GLU A 312 -10.12 12.77 -2.74
CA GLU A 312 -10.39 14.19 -2.41
C GLU A 312 -11.73 14.66 -3.00
N GLY A 313 -12.73 13.77 -2.95
CA GLY A 313 -14.03 13.94 -3.57
C GLY A 313 -14.80 15.12 -2.98
N ARG A 314 -15.46 15.92 -3.83
CA ARG A 314 -16.28 17.07 -3.39
C ARG A 314 -17.60 17.14 -4.15
N ILE A 315 -18.71 17.02 -3.42
CA ILE A 315 -20.08 17.16 -3.93
C ILE A 315 -20.90 18.00 -2.94
N GLY A 316 -21.10 19.28 -3.26
CA GLY A 316 -21.81 20.20 -2.36
C GLY A 316 -21.02 20.37 -1.05
N SER A 317 -21.66 20.10 0.09
CA SER A 317 -21.03 20.12 1.42
C SER A 317 -20.36 18.80 1.82
N PHE A 318 -20.43 17.77 0.97
CA PHE A 318 -19.78 16.48 1.20
C PHE A 318 -18.40 16.51 0.55
N GLU A 319 -17.35 16.61 1.36
CA GLU A 319 -15.97 16.81 0.92
C GLU A 319 -15.04 15.75 1.51
N ASP A 320 -13.83 15.63 0.96
CA ASP A 320 -12.75 14.73 1.39
C ASP A 320 -13.07 13.23 1.35
N PHE A 321 -14.10 12.82 0.59
CA PHE A 321 -14.41 11.40 0.43
C PHE A 321 -13.54 10.73 -0.64
N THR A 322 -13.36 9.42 -0.52
CA THR A 322 -12.77 8.56 -1.54
C THR A 322 -13.80 7.54 -2.01
N LEU A 323 -14.12 7.57 -3.29
CA LEU A 323 -14.97 6.57 -3.95
C LEU A 323 -14.10 5.68 -4.82
N ARG A 324 -14.23 4.37 -4.66
CA ARG A 324 -13.57 3.36 -5.50
C ARG A 324 -14.62 2.44 -6.10
N ALA A 325 -14.44 2.05 -7.36
CA ALA A 325 -15.30 1.14 -8.08
C ALA A 325 -14.46 0.10 -8.84
N PHE A 326 -15.09 -1.04 -9.14
CA PHE A 326 -14.46 -2.24 -9.68
C PHE A 326 -13.49 -2.86 -8.66
N ASP A 327 -12.23 -3.11 -9.01
CA ASP A 327 -11.26 -3.77 -8.15
C ASP A 327 -10.67 -2.78 -7.13
N TYR A 328 -10.83 -3.09 -5.85
CA TYR A 328 -10.29 -2.34 -4.72
C TYR A 328 -9.98 -3.28 -3.55
N THR A 329 -9.25 -2.76 -2.57
CA THR A 329 -9.01 -3.42 -1.28
C THR A 329 -9.42 -2.42 -0.20
N PRO A 330 -10.33 -2.78 0.73
CA PRO A 330 -10.65 -1.93 1.88
C PRO A 330 -9.39 -1.53 2.65
N GLY A 331 -9.29 -0.26 3.04
CA GLY A 331 -8.10 0.32 3.67
C GLY A 331 -7.92 -0.01 5.16
N PHE A 332 -8.66 -0.97 5.69
CA PHE A 332 -8.62 -1.37 7.10
C PHE A 332 -8.46 -2.89 7.22
N SER A 333 -7.94 -3.33 8.37
CA SER A 333 -7.82 -4.74 8.72
C SER A 333 -7.83 -4.89 10.24
N ASN A 334 -8.62 -5.83 10.74
CA ASN A 334 -8.71 -6.15 12.16
C ASN A 334 -9.02 -7.65 12.33
N LEU A 335 -9.29 -8.10 13.57
CA LEU A 335 -9.56 -9.51 13.84
C LEU A 335 -10.78 -10.07 13.08
N SER A 336 -11.81 -9.24 12.84
CA SER A 336 -13.03 -9.65 12.14
C SER A 336 -12.90 -9.64 10.61
N PHE A 337 -11.97 -8.84 10.08
CA PHE A 337 -11.79 -8.66 8.64
C PHE A 337 -10.31 -8.68 8.27
N GLY A 338 -9.86 -9.79 7.70
CA GLY A 338 -8.58 -9.84 6.99
C GLY A 338 -8.67 -9.12 5.64
N SER A 339 -7.55 -8.58 5.16
CA SER A 339 -7.49 -7.89 3.87
C SER A 339 -8.06 -8.75 2.73
N ALA A 340 -8.93 -8.16 1.91
CA ALA A 340 -9.55 -8.82 0.76
C ALA A 340 -9.57 -7.90 -0.45
N THR A 341 -9.18 -8.42 -1.62
CA THR A 341 -9.41 -7.73 -2.89
C THR A 341 -10.83 -8.03 -3.37
N LEU A 342 -11.61 -6.97 -3.58
CA LEU A 342 -13.02 -7.03 -3.96
C LEU A 342 -13.24 -6.38 -5.32
N ARG A 343 -14.17 -6.93 -6.11
CA ARG A 343 -14.74 -6.26 -7.28
C ARG A 343 -16.14 -5.72 -6.96
N GLY A 344 -16.29 -4.41 -6.81
CA GLY A 344 -17.56 -3.78 -6.44
C GLY A 344 -17.43 -2.26 -6.27
N VAL A 345 -17.88 -1.73 -5.12
CA VAL A 345 -17.81 -0.30 -4.79
C VAL A 345 -17.39 -0.12 -3.33
N MET A 346 -16.59 0.91 -3.06
CA MET A 346 -16.23 1.35 -1.73
C MET A 346 -16.33 2.87 -1.64
N LEU A 347 -16.89 3.36 -0.54
CA LEU A 347 -16.87 4.75 -0.14
C LEU A 347 -16.14 4.85 1.19
N ASN A 348 -15.08 5.63 1.27
CA ASN A 348 -14.47 6.08 2.51
C ASN A 348 -14.70 7.58 2.65
N SER A 349 -15.05 8.07 3.82
CA SER A 349 -15.23 9.50 4.04
C SER A 349 -14.99 9.90 5.49
N PRO A 350 -14.16 10.92 5.74
CA PRO A 350 -14.20 11.63 7.00
C PRO A 350 -15.49 12.48 7.06
N ALA A 351 -16.04 12.64 8.25
CA ALA A 351 -17.18 13.46 8.58
C ALA A 351 -16.90 14.27 9.86
N PHE A 352 -17.66 15.35 10.05
CA PHE A 352 -17.63 16.18 11.26
C PHE A 352 -16.22 16.65 11.66
N ASN A 353 -15.48 17.25 10.71
CA ASN A 353 -14.08 17.67 10.90
C ASN A 353 -13.16 16.53 11.32
N LYS A 354 -13.30 15.36 10.68
CA LYS A 354 -12.52 14.14 10.96
C LYS A 354 -12.74 13.53 12.35
N LYS A 355 -13.83 13.91 13.05
CA LYS A 355 -14.25 13.22 14.29
C LYS A 355 -14.85 11.84 14.03
N LEU A 356 -15.29 11.58 12.81
CA LEU A 356 -15.78 10.30 12.36
C LEU A 356 -15.15 9.99 11.02
N ASP A 357 -14.50 8.85 10.87
CA ASP A 357 -14.13 8.27 9.57
C ASP A 357 -15.00 7.03 9.37
N TYR A 358 -15.51 6.83 8.17
CA TYR A 358 -16.28 5.64 7.86
C TYR A 358 -15.95 5.09 6.50
N THR A 359 -15.93 3.76 6.41
CA THR A 359 -15.76 3.03 5.17
C THR A 359 -16.94 2.10 4.96
N ILE A 360 -17.69 2.29 3.87
CA ILE A 360 -18.74 1.38 3.42
C ILE A 360 -18.24 0.69 2.16
N PHE A 361 -18.37 -0.63 2.09
CA PHE A 361 -17.95 -1.37 0.91
C PHE A 361 -18.89 -2.52 0.59
N TRP A 362 -18.90 -2.90 -0.67
CA TRP A 362 -19.63 -4.05 -1.19
C TRP A 362 -18.92 -4.55 -2.44
N GLY A 363 -18.63 -5.85 -2.51
CA GLY A 363 -18.01 -6.41 -3.71
C GLY A 363 -17.88 -7.92 -3.69
N ARG A 364 -17.61 -8.48 -4.86
CA ARG A 364 -17.32 -9.91 -5.04
C ARG A 364 -15.86 -10.18 -4.66
N GLU A 365 -15.63 -11.21 -3.85
CA GLU A 365 -14.27 -11.64 -3.46
C GLU A 365 -13.45 -12.13 -4.66
N GLY A 366 -12.14 -11.90 -4.58
CA GLY A 366 -11.23 -12.13 -5.68
C GLY A 366 -11.45 -11.10 -6.78
N GLY A 367 -11.22 -9.81 -6.45
CA GLY A 367 -11.15 -8.74 -7.44
C GLY A 367 -10.15 -9.09 -8.53
N GLY A 368 -10.58 -9.01 -9.79
CA GLY A 368 -9.87 -9.62 -10.91
C GLY A 368 -10.02 -11.14 -11.04
N ARG A 369 -9.80 -11.71 -12.23
CA ARG A 369 -9.60 -13.18 -12.35
C ARG A 369 -8.39 -13.67 -11.55
N TYR A 370 -7.53 -12.75 -11.10
CA TYR A 370 -6.25 -13.00 -10.43
C TYR A 370 -6.10 -12.16 -9.15
N GLY A 371 -7.06 -12.29 -8.24
CA GLY A 371 -6.80 -11.99 -6.83
C GLY A 371 -5.77 -12.99 -6.29
N GLY A 372 -4.48 -12.63 -6.36
CA GLY A 372 -3.42 -13.16 -5.51
C GLY A 372 -2.81 -14.55 -5.77
N LEU A 373 -3.36 -15.44 -6.61
CA LEU A 373 -2.78 -16.79 -6.78
C LEU A 373 -2.75 -17.30 -8.23
N SER A 374 -1.61 -17.90 -8.56
CA SER A 374 -1.18 -18.70 -9.73
C SER A 374 -1.98 -18.65 -11.04
N PRO A 375 -1.31 -18.44 -12.20
CA PRO A 375 -1.87 -18.67 -13.54
C PRO A 375 -2.55 -20.04 -13.64
N GLY A 376 -3.89 -20.08 -13.73
CA GLY A 376 -4.67 -21.31 -13.94
C GLY A 376 -5.86 -21.52 -13.00
N LEU A 377 -5.95 -20.78 -11.89
CA LEU A 377 -7.05 -20.91 -10.90
C LEU A 377 -8.19 -19.90 -11.10
N ALA A 378 -8.26 -19.24 -12.27
CA ALA A 378 -9.09 -18.08 -12.57
C ALA A 378 -10.59 -18.38 -12.75
N LYS A 379 -11.22 -19.04 -11.77
CA LYS A 379 -12.68 -19.12 -11.70
C LYS A 379 -13.21 -17.95 -10.87
N VAL A 380 -14.15 -17.22 -11.47
CA VAL A 380 -14.95 -16.22 -10.78
C VAL A 380 -15.66 -16.91 -9.62
N LYS A 381 -15.25 -16.59 -8.38
CA LYS A 381 -15.92 -17.10 -7.19
C LYS A 381 -17.24 -16.35 -7.00
N ASN A 382 -18.34 -17.09 -6.87
CA ASN A 382 -19.62 -16.58 -6.38
C ASN A 382 -19.53 -16.42 -4.85
N SER A 383 -18.68 -15.51 -4.41
CA SER A 383 -18.48 -15.15 -2.99
C SER A 383 -18.40 -13.63 -2.91
N PHE A 384 -19.10 -13.04 -1.97
CA PHE A 384 -19.32 -11.61 -1.84
C PHE A 384 -19.11 -11.17 -0.41
N LEU A 385 -18.59 -9.95 -0.25
CA LEU A 385 -18.42 -9.30 1.03
C LEU A 385 -19.02 -7.89 0.96
N ALA A 386 -19.64 -7.49 2.06
CA ALA A 386 -20.03 -6.12 2.33
C ALA A 386 -19.67 -5.78 3.76
N GLY A 387 -19.46 -4.51 4.05
CA GLY A 387 -19.22 -4.10 5.41
C GLY A 387 -19.24 -2.61 5.59
N LEU A 388 -19.23 -2.26 6.87
CA LEU A 388 -19.15 -0.91 7.38
C LEU A 388 -18.06 -0.91 8.46
N ASP A 389 -17.12 0.00 8.31
CA ASP A 389 -16.13 0.34 9.31
C ASP A 389 -16.38 1.79 9.76
N LEU A 390 -16.42 2.03 11.07
CA LEU A 390 -16.70 3.32 11.70
C LEU A 390 -15.61 3.61 12.72
N ASN A 391 -14.80 4.64 12.49
CA ASN A 391 -13.77 5.08 13.42
C ASN A 391 -14.13 6.45 14.00
N TYR A 392 -14.45 6.48 15.29
CA TYR A 392 -14.87 7.67 16.02
C TYR A 392 -13.73 8.21 16.89
N TYR A 393 -13.42 9.50 16.74
CA TYR A 393 -12.37 10.22 17.46
C TYR A 393 -12.99 11.22 18.46
N PRO A 394 -13.31 10.80 19.69
CA PRO A 394 -13.79 11.72 20.73
C PRO A 394 -12.76 12.80 21.10
N SER A 395 -11.47 12.49 20.98
CA SER A 395 -10.35 13.43 21.15
C SER A 395 -9.20 13.06 20.21
N SER A 396 -8.14 13.87 20.18
CA SER A 396 -6.90 13.53 19.45
C SER A 396 -6.14 12.35 20.07
N GLU A 397 -6.46 11.98 21.30
CA GLU A 397 -5.77 10.96 22.10
C GLU A 397 -6.57 9.66 22.22
N ALA A 398 -7.80 9.61 21.71
CA ALA A 398 -8.65 8.43 21.84
C ALA A 398 -9.47 8.19 20.59
N ASN A 399 -9.61 6.92 20.21
CA ASN A 399 -10.51 6.51 19.14
C ASN A 399 -11.23 5.19 19.46
N CYS A 400 -12.40 5.02 18.87
CA CYS A 400 -13.21 3.81 18.96
C CYS A 400 -13.61 3.40 17.55
N GLU A 401 -13.15 2.24 17.11
CA GLU A 401 -13.44 1.62 15.82
C GLU A 401 -14.50 0.53 16.00
N PHE A 402 -15.53 0.56 15.17
CA PHE A 402 -16.54 -0.48 15.07
C PHE A 402 -16.64 -0.96 13.63
N THR A 403 -16.49 -2.27 13.44
CA THR A 403 -16.59 -2.90 12.13
C THR A 403 -17.70 -3.93 12.15
N ILE A 404 -18.53 -3.94 11.12
CA ILE A 404 -19.45 -5.01 10.80
C ILE A 404 -19.22 -5.45 9.37
N THR A 405 -19.17 -6.75 9.17
CA THR A 405 -18.92 -7.36 7.87
C THR A 405 -19.91 -8.50 7.65
N ARG A 406 -20.30 -8.68 6.40
CA ARG A 406 -21.22 -9.72 5.96
C ARG A 406 -20.65 -10.40 4.72
N GLY A 407 -20.59 -11.72 4.75
CA GLY A 407 -20.19 -12.53 3.61
C GLY A 407 -21.25 -13.53 3.17
N TRP A 408 -21.45 -13.67 1.87
CA TRP A 408 -22.43 -14.59 1.30
C TRP A 408 -22.01 -15.07 -0.10
N GLY A 409 -22.62 -16.15 -0.57
CA GLY A 409 -22.42 -16.68 -1.92
C GLY A 409 -22.17 -18.18 -1.94
N ARG A 410 -22.41 -18.82 -3.09
CA ARG A 410 -22.34 -20.29 -3.24
C ARG A 410 -20.92 -20.85 -3.29
N ALA A 411 -19.93 -19.99 -3.50
CA ALA A 411 -18.52 -20.36 -3.55
C ALA A 411 -17.75 -19.84 -2.34
N ARG A 412 -18.46 -19.40 -1.30
CA ARG A 412 -17.89 -19.07 0.00
C ARG A 412 -17.63 -20.38 0.74
N GLU A 413 -16.53 -20.44 1.49
CA GLU A 413 -16.20 -21.65 2.25
C GLU A 413 -17.23 -21.86 3.36
N ASP A 414 -17.69 -23.10 3.53
CA ASP A 414 -18.81 -23.44 4.44
C ASP A 414 -18.49 -23.18 5.93
N TYR A 415 -17.21 -23.09 6.29
CA TYR A 415 -16.76 -22.81 7.66
C TYR A 415 -16.74 -21.31 8.01
N LEU A 416 -16.98 -20.43 7.04
CA LEU A 416 -16.99 -18.98 7.28
C LEU A 416 -18.38 -18.53 7.69
N ASN A 417 -18.46 -17.84 8.81
CA ASN A 417 -19.71 -17.26 9.28
C ASN A 417 -20.20 -16.12 8.36
N GLU A 418 -21.52 -15.91 8.36
CA GLU A 418 -22.15 -14.88 7.53
C GLU A 418 -21.80 -13.49 8.03
N TYR A 419 -21.70 -13.27 9.34
CA TYR A 419 -21.42 -11.96 9.93
C TYR A 419 -20.20 -12.00 10.86
N ASN A 420 -19.39 -10.95 10.80
CA ASN A 420 -18.33 -10.70 11.78
C ASN A 420 -18.41 -9.25 12.28
N TYR A 421 -18.10 -9.09 13.56
CA TYR A 421 -18.14 -7.82 14.29
C TYR A 421 -16.79 -7.58 14.96
N ASN A 422 -16.34 -6.33 14.97
CA ASN A 422 -15.16 -5.90 15.71
C ASN A 422 -15.48 -4.60 16.46
N LEU A 423 -14.99 -4.51 17.68
CA LEU A 423 -14.92 -3.31 18.47
C LEU A 423 -13.47 -3.12 18.91
N GLU A 424 -12.89 -1.97 18.59
CA GLU A 424 -11.54 -1.63 19.00
C GLU A 424 -11.51 -0.25 19.65
N ALA A 425 -10.91 -0.14 20.82
CA ALA A 425 -10.72 1.13 21.51
C ALA A 425 -9.23 1.37 21.70
N ARG A 426 -8.73 2.54 21.29
CA ARG A 426 -7.35 2.96 21.59
C ARG A 426 -7.33 4.27 22.35
N ARG A 427 -6.36 4.41 23.23
CA ARG A 427 -6.09 5.61 23.99
C ARG A 427 -4.59 5.83 24.12
N HIS A 428 -4.15 7.00 23.68
CA HIS A 428 -2.80 7.51 23.82
C HIS A 428 -2.70 8.33 25.11
N PHE A 429 -1.66 8.05 25.88
CA PHE A 429 -1.17 8.87 26.99
C PHE A 429 0.29 9.23 26.69
N GLU A 430 0.85 10.22 27.38
CA GLU A 430 2.19 10.77 27.13
C GLU A 430 3.29 9.71 26.91
N HIS A 431 3.28 8.62 27.68
CA HIS A 431 4.25 7.53 27.59
C HIS A 431 3.62 6.15 27.40
N LEU A 432 2.30 6.06 27.26
CA LEU A 432 1.57 4.79 27.25
C LEU A 432 0.48 4.81 26.17
N ASP A 433 0.53 3.87 25.24
CA ASP A 433 -0.61 3.54 24.38
C ASP A 433 -1.32 2.32 24.92
N LEU A 434 -2.65 2.41 25.00
CA LEU A 434 -3.53 1.31 25.33
C LEU A 434 -4.45 1.04 24.15
N GLY A 435 -4.55 -0.21 23.72
CA GLY A 435 -5.46 -0.68 22.69
C GLY A 435 -6.18 -1.93 23.15
N TYR A 436 -7.50 -2.01 22.99
CA TYR A 436 -8.29 -3.21 23.27
C TYR A 436 -9.17 -3.54 22.08
N THR A 437 -9.10 -4.78 21.61
CA THR A 437 -9.87 -5.30 20.48
C THR A 437 -10.72 -6.47 20.95
N LEU A 438 -12.01 -6.43 20.63
CA LEU A 438 -13.01 -7.47 20.86
C LEU A 438 -13.66 -7.78 19.51
N SER A 439 -13.53 -9.03 19.06
CA SER A 439 -14.15 -9.51 17.84
C SER A 439 -15.07 -10.69 18.10
N TYR A 440 -16.15 -10.75 17.34
CA TYR A 440 -17.17 -11.80 17.39
C TYR A 440 -17.52 -12.21 15.97
N ASP A 441 -17.41 -13.50 15.65
CA ASP A 441 -17.72 -14.03 14.32
C ASP A 441 -19.13 -14.60 14.20
N SER A 442 -20.05 -14.21 15.09
CA SER A 442 -21.40 -14.80 15.27
C SER A 442 -21.46 -16.13 16.01
N GLU A 443 -20.33 -16.75 16.34
CA GLU A 443 -20.30 -17.99 17.13
C GLU A 443 -19.32 -17.89 18.31
N THR A 444 -18.13 -17.37 18.06
CA THR A 444 -17.00 -17.35 18.99
C THR A 444 -16.35 -15.97 19.10
N LEU A 445 -15.58 -15.77 20.17
CA LEU A 445 -14.95 -14.50 20.51
C LEU A 445 -13.43 -14.55 20.33
N ALA A 446 -12.86 -13.41 19.96
CA ALA A 446 -11.42 -13.17 19.95
C ALA A 446 -11.10 -11.81 20.56
N ASN A 447 -10.16 -11.80 21.50
CA ASN A 447 -9.81 -10.60 22.26
C ASN A 447 -8.30 -10.35 22.24
N LEU A 448 -7.92 -9.08 22.12
CA LEU A 448 -6.55 -8.59 22.23
C LEU A 448 -6.49 -7.36 23.14
N LEU A 449 -5.50 -7.32 24.04
CA LEU A 449 -5.10 -6.11 24.76
C LEU A 449 -3.66 -5.79 24.39
N ASN A 450 -3.43 -4.61 23.84
CA ASN A 450 -2.12 -4.08 23.49
C ASN A 450 -1.76 -2.94 24.42
N LEU A 451 -0.56 -2.98 24.98
CA LEU A 451 0.03 -1.91 25.77
C LEU A 451 1.39 -1.58 25.17
N ILE A 452 1.68 -0.30 24.93
CA ILE A 452 2.99 0.17 24.47
C ILE A 452 3.43 1.27 25.42
N TYR A 453 4.48 1.05 26.19
CA TYR A 453 5.11 2.06 27.02
C TYR A 453 6.42 2.52 26.37
N HIS A 454 6.62 3.82 26.23
CA HIS A 454 7.79 4.38 25.57
C HIS A 454 8.31 5.65 26.26
N THR A 455 9.59 5.63 26.60
CA THR A 455 10.44 6.78 26.99
C THR A 455 11.75 6.69 26.19
N PRO A 456 12.61 7.73 26.21
CA PRO A 456 13.87 7.71 25.44
C PRO A 456 14.76 6.49 25.66
N ASP A 457 14.79 5.94 26.89
CA ASP A 457 15.67 4.83 27.28
C ASP A 457 14.94 3.49 27.45
N LEU A 458 13.61 3.46 27.27
CA LEU A 458 12.78 2.29 27.52
C LEU A 458 11.61 2.21 26.53
N PHE A 459 11.55 1.10 25.79
CA PHE A 459 10.42 0.71 24.97
C PHE A 459 9.93 -0.66 25.41
N TRP A 460 8.69 -0.73 25.92
CA TRP A 460 8.07 -1.96 26.38
C TRP A 460 6.73 -2.16 25.69
N THR A 461 6.44 -3.38 25.25
CA THR A 461 5.13 -3.74 24.69
C THR A 461 4.59 -4.98 25.40
N ALA A 462 3.29 -5.02 25.65
CA ALA A 462 2.58 -6.22 26.08
C ALA A 462 1.33 -6.43 25.21
N GLU A 463 1.24 -7.60 24.58
CA GLU A 463 0.05 -8.07 23.88
C GLU A 463 -0.52 -9.27 24.65
N LEU A 464 -1.68 -9.11 25.28
CA LEU A 464 -2.43 -10.22 25.88
C LEU A 464 -3.50 -10.68 24.89
N ARG A 465 -3.57 -11.97 24.65
CA ARG A 465 -4.45 -12.56 23.63
C ARG A 465 -5.28 -13.70 24.19
N ASN A 466 -6.54 -13.76 23.75
CA ASN A 466 -7.42 -14.90 23.93
C ASN A 466 -8.29 -15.02 22.68
N ILE A 467 -7.84 -15.84 21.73
CA ILE A 467 -8.49 -16.05 20.44
C ILE A 467 -9.02 -17.48 20.43
N ASP A 468 -10.34 -17.64 20.30
CA ASP A 468 -10.93 -18.97 20.25
C ASP A 468 -10.33 -19.82 19.12
N LYS A 469 -10.29 -21.15 19.32
CA LYS A 469 -9.75 -22.07 18.32
C LYS A 469 -10.65 -22.18 17.11
N ASP A 470 -11.93 -21.87 17.28
CA ASP A 470 -12.93 -21.96 16.22
C ASP A 470 -13.14 -20.60 15.53
N PHE A 471 -12.64 -19.51 16.10
CA PHE A 471 -12.77 -18.16 15.56
C PHE A 471 -12.27 -18.02 14.12
N VAL A 472 -13.09 -17.38 13.29
CA VAL A 472 -12.80 -17.08 11.88
C VAL A 472 -13.06 -15.60 11.57
N SER A 473 -12.25 -15.02 10.70
CA SER A 473 -12.52 -13.70 10.12
C SER A 473 -13.44 -13.84 8.90
N SER A 474 -13.93 -12.72 8.37
CA SER A 474 -14.72 -12.66 7.14
C SER A 474 -14.03 -13.28 5.92
N THR A 475 -12.71 -13.42 5.93
CA THR A 475 -11.91 -13.83 4.77
C THR A 475 -11.12 -15.11 4.99
N GLY A 476 -11.21 -15.72 6.18
CA GLY A 476 -10.44 -16.93 6.50
C GLY A 476 -10.07 -17.06 7.97
N TYR A 477 -9.15 -17.97 8.25
CA TYR A 477 -8.59 -18.15 9.59
C TYR A 477 -7.78 -16.92 10.02
N GLY A 478 -8.06 -16.42 11.22
CA GLY A 478 -7.32 -15.30 11.81
C GLY A 478 -5.91 -15.70 12.25
N TRP A 479 -5.05 -14.69 12.42
CA TRP A 479 -3.73 -14.87 13.04
C TRP A 479 -3.88 -15.37 14.48
N ARG A 480 -3.05 -16.34 14.90
CA ARG A 480 -2.99 -16.86 16.29
C ARG A 480 -4.31 -17.49 16.77
N ARG A 481 -5.13 -17.99 15.83
CA ARG A 481 -6.33 -18.78 16.12
C ARG A 481 -6.02 -19.88 17.14
N GLY A 482 -6.86 -19.97 18.19
CA GLY A 482 -6.70 -20.94 19.27
C GLY A 482 -5.67 -20.57 20.34
N GLU A 483 -4.93 -19.46 20.22
CA GLU A 483 -3.97 -19.08 21.24
C GLU A 483 -4.61 -18.33 22.40
N ILE A 484 -4.14 -18.63 23.61
CA ILE A 484 -4.33 -17.80 24.80
C ILE A 484 -2.96 -17.56 25.43
N GLY A 485 -2.61 -16.30 25.73
CA GLY A 485 -1.29 -15.99 26.23
C GLY A 485 -0.92 -14.51 26.21
N GLY A 486 0.38 -14.25 26.34
CA GLY A 486 0.97 -12.92 26.35
C GLY A 486 2.29 -12.87 25.60
N LEU A 487 2.49 -11.83 24.79
CA LEU A 487 3.76 -11.48 24.17
C LEU A 487 4.26 -10.17 24.78
N PHE A 488 5.44 -10.22 25.37
CA PHE A 488 6.11 -9.10 26.02
C PHE A 488 7.41 -8.79 25.29
N THR A 489 7.60 -7.55 24.87
CA THR A 489 8.87 -7.09 24.27
C THR A 489 9.42 -5.97 25.13
N LEU A 490 10.72 -5.99 25.38
CA LEU A 490 11.42 -5.00 26.20
C LEU A 490 12.69 -4.59 25.48
N LYS A 491 12.85 -3.30 25.21
CA LYS A 491 14.10 -2.71 24.76
C LYS A 491 14.46 -1.61 25.75
N MET A 492 15.64 -1.67 26.32
CA MET A 492 16.10 -0.66 27.26
C MET A 492 17.58 -0.35 27.10
N SER A 493 17.94 0.87 27.44
CA SER A 493 19.32 1.32 27.51
C SER A 493 19.59 1.86 28.92
N PRO A 494 19.80 0.98 29.93
CA PRO A 494 19.93 1.42 31.33
C PRO A 494 21.16 2.32 31.55
N GLN A 495 22.14 2.24 30.64
CA GLN A 495 23.30 3.10 30.52
C GLN A 495 23.60 3.29 29.03
N GLU A 496 24.27 4.39 28.64
CA GLU A 496 24.58 4.69 27.22
C GLU A 496 25.36 3.56 26.51
N ASN A 497 26.10 2.77 27.27
CA ASN A 497 26.92 1.67 26.79
C ASN A 497 26.28 0.28 26.94
N ILE A 498 25.03 0.18 27.41
CA ILE A 498 24.33 -1.10 27.57
C ILE A 498 23.01 -1.02 26.83
N ASN A 499 22.80 -1.93 25.87
CA ASN A 499 21.52 -2.10 25.20
C ASN A 499 21.00 -3.49 25.49
N VAL A 500 19.78 -3.59 26.01
CA VAL A 500 19.10 -4.86 26.30
C VAL A 500 17.86 -4.92 25.43
N SER A 501 17.68 -6.03 24.70
CA SER A 501 16.48 -6.37 23.97
C SER A 501 16.01 -7.75 24.41
N SER A 502 14.76 -7.86 24.83
CA SER A 502 14.16 -9.11 25.25
C SER A 502 12.76 -9.29 24.67
N ARG A 503 12.41 -10.53 24.35
CA ARG A 503 11.10 -10.94 23.87
C ARG A 503 10.67 -12.20 24.61
N LEU A 504 9.52 -12.16 25.28
CA LEU A 504 8.94 -13.28 26.03
C LEU A 504 7.52 -13.55 25.52
N ASP A 505 7.29 -14.71 24.94
CA ASP A 505 5.98 -15.18 24.50
C ASP A 505 5.58 -16.40 25.34
N ILE A 506 4.52 -16.27 26.13
CA ILE A 506 3.97 -17.34 26.96
C ILE A 506 2.56 -17.62 26.47
N PHE A 507 2.31 -18.81 25.94
CA PHE A 507 1.02 -19.10 25.31
C PHE A 507 0.63 -20.58 25.38
N ARG A 508 -0.66 -20.85 25.36
CA ARG A 508 -1.23 -22.19 25.16
C ARG A 508 -1.87 -22.24 23.77
N ASP A 509 -1.54 -23.28 23.01
CA ASP A 509 -2.10 -23.55 21.69
C ASP A 509 -3.30 -24.50 21.84
N ARG A 510 -4.53 -24.00 21.60
CA ARG A 510 -5.76 -24.81 21.63
C ARG A 510 -6.14 -25.38 20.26
N LEU A 511 -5.46 -24.94 19.19
CA LEU A 511 -5.75 -25.40 17.83
C LEU A 511 -5.01 -26.71 17.55
N PHE A 512 -3.74 -26.78 17.93
CA PHE A 512 -2.92 -27.98 17.81
C PHE A 512 -2.23 -28.32 19.15
N PRO A 513 -3.01 -28.64 20.20
CA PRO A 513 -2.47 -28.90 21.52
C PRO A 513 -1.57 -30.13 21.55
N SER A 514 -0.73 -30.20 22.58
CA SER A 514 0.05 -31.39 22.89
C SER A 514 -0.85 -32.59 23.24
N PRO A 515 -0.61 -33.79 22.65
CA PRO A 515 -1.39 -34.97 22.96
C PRO A 515 -1.17 -35.49 24.40
N GLU A 516 -0.06 -35.14 25.04
CA GLU A 516 0.21 -35.51 26.44
C GLU A 516 -0.55 -34.63 27.43
N ASN A 517 -0.70 -33.34 27.11
CA ASN A 517 -1.33 -32.36 27.98
C ASN A 517 -1.79 -31.16 27.16
N GLU A 518 -3.08 -31.11 26.87
CA GLU A 518 -3.71 -30.04 26.09
C GLU A 518 -3.68 -28.66 26.78
N ASN A 519 -3.42 -28.64 28.09
CA ASN A 519 -3.34 -27.43 28.90
C ASN A 519 -1.91 -26.92 29.12
N ARG A 520 -0.91 -27.57 28.52
CA ARG A 520 0.49 -27.21 28.71
C ARG A 520 0.82 -25.87 28.03
N TRP A 521 1.51 -25.01 28.77
CA TRP A 521 1.99 -23.73 28.27
C TRP A 521 3.31 -23.89 27.50
N ASN A 522 3.44 -23.10 26.44
CA ASN A 522 4.65 -22.88 25.68
C ASN A 522 5.33 -21.61 26.17
N VAL A 523 6.65 -21.58 26.12
CA VAL A 523 7.47 -20.42 26.49
C VAL A 523 8.55 -20.22 25.45
N ASN A 524 8.51 -19.06 24.79
CA ASN A 524 9.56 -18.63 23.87
C ASN A 524 10.20 -17.34 24.42
N PHE A 525 11.50 -17.38 24.66
CA PHE A 525 12.25 -16.29 25.26
C PHE A 525 13.50 -15.99 24.45
N ASP A 526 13.66 -14.74 24.05
CA ASP A 526 14.85 -14.21 23.41
C ASP A 526 15.42 -13.08 24.28
N LEU A 527 16.72 -13.08 24.49
CA LEU A 527 17.46 -12.03 25.17
C LEU A 527 18.72 -11.70 24.36
N ASP A 528 18.94 -10.42 24.12
CA ASP A 528 20.11 -9.88 23.46
C ASP A 528 20.61 -8.68 24.27
N THR A 529 21.84 -8.76 24.73
CA THR A 529 22.49 -7.69 25.49
C THR A 529 23.78 -7.30 24.81
N ILE A 530 23.92 -6.02 24.47
CA ILE A 530 25.13 -5.46 23.85
C ILE A 530 25.75 -4.45 24.82
N PHE A 531 26.99 -4.73 25.21
CA PHE A 531 27.85 -3.85 25.98
C PHE A 531 28.87 -3.17 25.06
N THR A 532 28.80 -1.85 24.94
CA THR A 532 29.80 -1.04 24.23
C THR A 532 30.96 -0.76 25.17
N LEU A 533 32.05 -1.54 25.04
CA LEU A 533 33.25 -1.39 25.88
C LEU A 533 34.04 -0.13 25.51
N SER A 534 34.01 0.24 24.23
CA SER A 534 34.56 1.49 23.68
C SER A 534 33.88 1.82 22.35
N PRO A 535 34.12 3.00 21.73
CA PRO A 535 33.58 3.34 20.40
C PRO A 535 33.98 2.35 19.28
N SER A 536 34.95 1.48 19.54
CA SER A 536 35.44 0.48 18.59
C SER A 536 35.37 -0.94 19.13
N ALA A 537 34.77 -1.21 20.29
CA ALA A 537 34.68 -2.57 20.84
C ALA A 537 33.33 -2.81 21.52
N SER A 538 32.72 -3.95 21.23
CA SER A 538 31.47 -4.38 21.85
C SER A 538 31.50 -5.86 22.24
N LEU A 539 30.85 -6.15 23.37
CA LEU A 539 30.58 -7.50 23.86
C LEU A 539 29.08 -7.75 23.75
N ARG A 540 28.69 -8.83 23.09
CA ARG A 540 27.31 -9.27 22.91
C ARG A 540 27.08 -10.55 23.68
N PHE A 541 25.95 -10.63 24.36
CA PHE A 541 25.41 -11.83 24.97
C PHE A 541 24.03 -12.08 24.39
N ASP A 542 23.82 -13.24 23.78
CA ASP A 542 22.52 -13.69 23.29
C ASP A 542 22.08 -14.98 23.99
N TYR A 543 20.81 -15.07 24.35
CA TYR A 543 20.18 -16.27 24.89
C TYR A 543 18.81 -16.49 24.25
N ASN A 544 18.55 -17.70 23.79
CA ASN A 544 17.29 -18.11 23.21
C ASN A 544 16.80 -19.37 23.93
N LEU A 545 15.51 -19.41 24.25
CA LEU A 545 14.82 -20.57 24.78
C LEU A 545 13.49 -20.70 24.05
N TYR A 546 13.28 -21.79 23.31
CA TYR A 546 11.96 -22.15 22.78
C TYR A 546 11.53 -23.45 23.42
N ASN A 547 10.46 -23.42 24.20
CA ASN A 547 9.93 -24.58 24.91
C ASN A 547 8.48 -24.76 24.47
N GLU A 548 8.29 -25.38 23.29
CA GLU A 548 6.98 -25.56 22.63
C GLU A 548 6.40 -26.95 22.91
N LEU A 549 6.42 -27.39 24.17
CA LEU A 549 5.95 -28.71 24.59
C LEU A 549 4.42 -28.84 24.66
N GLY A 550 3.71 -27.72 24.60
CA GLY A 550 2.25 -27.62 24.59
C GLY A 550 1.63 -27.68 23.20
N ARG A 551 2.43 -27.96 22.15
CA ARG A 551 1.96 -28.11 20.76
C ARG A 551 2.07 -29.56 20.30
N ILE A 552 1.40 -29.89 19.20
CA ILE A 552 1.53 -31.20 18.55
C ILE A 552 2.96 -31.50 18.10
N SER A 553 3.72 -30.49 17.68
CA SER A 553 5.15 -30.63 17.35
C SER A 553 6.00 -30.23 18.55
N GLN A 554 6.09 -31.11 19.54
CA GLN A 554 6.82 -30.86 20.77
C GLN A 554 8.33 -30.75 20.52
N TYR A 555 8.90 -29.58 20.79
CA TYR A 555 10.35 -29.40 20.78
C TYR A 555 10.81 -28.42 21.86
N ARG A 556 12.08 -28.56 22.23
CA ARG A 556 12.81 -27.63 23.08
C ARG A 556 14.10 -27.23 22.38
N PHE A 557 14.33 -25.94 22.26
CA PHE A 557 15.56 -25.36 21.79
C PHE A 557 16.13 -24.46 22.87
N HIS A 558 17.43 -24.54 23.11
CA HIS A 558 18.14 -23.52 23.87
C HIS A 558 19.45 -23.16 23.18
N GLY A 559 19.76 -21.87 23.20
CA GLY A 559 20.95 -21.33 22.57
C GLY A 559 21.56 -20.25 23.46
N LEU A 560 22.89 -20.25 23.54
CA LEU A 560 23.67 -19.24 24.24
C LEU A 560 24.79 -18.78 23.33
N GLY A 561 24.92 -17.47 23.17
CA GLY A 561 25.96 -16.83 22.38
C GLY A 561 26.72 -15.79 23.19
N VAL A 562 28.03 -15.75 23.00
CA VAL A 562 28.91 -14.69 23.51
C VAL A 562 29.80 -14.24 22.37
N GLY A 563 29.73 -12.96 22.03
CA GLY A 563 30.48 -12.38 20.92
C GLY A 563 31.28 -11.16 21.35
N LEU A 564 32.56 -11.09 21.02
CA LEU A 564 33.37 -9.89 21.17
C LEU A 564 33.72 -9.38 19.77
N SER A 565 33.36 -8.13 19.47
CA SER A 565 33.74 -7.47 18.22
C SER A 565 34.63 -6.27 18.50
N LYS A 566 35.63 -6.05 17.64
CA LYS A 566 36.54 -4.91 17.73
C LYS A 566 36.89 -4.37 16.35
N ARG A 567 36.75 -3.05 16.18
CA ARG A 567 37.19 -2.29 15.03
C ARG A 567 38.56 -1.67 15.29
N TRP A 568 39.41 -1.74 14.29
CA TRP A 568 40.75 -1.19 14.31
C TRP A 568 40.86 -0.13 13.21
N ASP A 569 41.18 1.11 13.58
CA ASP A 569 41.12 2.26 12.66
C ASP A 569 42.51 2.77 12.21
N TRP A 570 43.59 2.02 12.48
CA TRP A 570 44.98 2.51 12.37
C TRP A 570 45.61 2.44 10.97
N ILE A 571 45.05 1.68 10.01
CA ILE A 571 45.57 1.60 8.62
C ILE A 571 44.43 1.43 7.59
N ARG A 572 43.43 0.59 7.91
CA ARG A 572 42.14 0.41 7.22
C ARG A 572 41.12 0.03 8.29
N LYS A 573 39.82 0.29 8.09
CA LYS A 573 38.75 -0.16 9.00
C LYS A 573 38.70 -1.69 8.99
N ILE A 574 39.45 -2.33 9.89
CA ILE A 574 39.47 -3.78 10.06
C ILE A 574 38.53 -4.13 11.21
N ASN A 575 37.53 -4.95 10.94
CA ASN A 575 36.64 -5.51 11.96
C ASN A 575 37.09 -6.93 12.26
N THR A 576 37.44 -7.20 13.52
CA THR A 576 37.71 -8.54 14.03
C THR A 576 36.59 -8.94 14.98
N PHE A 577 36.16 -10.20 14.96
CA PHE A 577 35.22 -10.71 15.95
C PHE A 577 35.65 -12.08 16.46
N ILE A 578 35.15 -12.46 17.62
CA ILE A 578 35.18 -13.83 18.12
C ILE A 578 33.81 -14.12 18.70
N ASN A 579 33.13 -15.12 18.16
CA ASN A 579 31.79 -15.51 18.59
C ASN A 579 31.80 -16.98 19.01
N TYR A 580 31.43 -17.25 20.26
CA TYR A 580 31.06 -18.57 20.74
C TYR A 580 29.54 -18.69 20.69
N ARG A 581 29.03 -19.82 20.21
CA ARG A 581 27.61 -20.14 20.23
C ARG A 581 27.40 -21.61 20.56
N HIS A 582 26.65 -21.87 21.62
CA HIS A 582 26.08 -23.16 21.97
C HIS A 582 24.64 -23.22 21.48
N GLN A 583 24.24 -24.33 20.87
CA GLN A 583 22.86 -24.61 20.47
C GLN A 583 22.53 -26.06 20.76
N GLU A 584 21.41 -26.30 21.43
CA GLU A 584 20.85 -27.62 21.62
C GLU A 584 19.36 -27.59 21.24
N SER A 585 18.96 -28.57 20.44
CA SER A 585 17.57 -28.79 20.03
C SER A 585 17.18 -30.22 20.36
N LYS A 586 15.99 -30.39 20.93
CA LYS A 586 15.39 -31.67 21.28
C LYS A 586 13.95 -31.74 20.80
N HIS A 587 13.66 -32.66 19.89
CA HIS A 587 12.36 -32.92 19.28
C HIS A 587 11.77 -34.21 19.85
N PHE A 588 10.70 -34.09 20.64
CA PHE A 588 10.14 -35.24 21.37
C PHE A 588 9.37 -36.20 20.44
N ASN A 589 8.88 -35.70 19.30
CA ASN A 589 8.18 -36.50 18.30
C ASN A 589 9.05 -36.89 17.09
N ALA A 590 10.30 -36.43 17.04
CA ALA A 590 11.20 -36.66 15.91
C ALA A 590 12.66 -36.57 16.34
N SER A 591 13.11 -37.51 17.18
CA SER A 591 14.46 -37.50 17.78
C SER A 591 15.61 -37.48 16.78
N SER A 592 15.38 -37.86 15.51
CA SER A 592 16.36 -37.70 14.43
C SER A 592 16.73 -36.25 14.11
N LEU A 593 15.94 -35.28 14.61
CA LEU A 593 16.18 -33.85 14.48
C LEU A 593 16.95 -33.27 15.68
N ASP A 594 17.27 -34.09 16.69
CA ASP A 594 18.02 -33.66 17.87
C ASP A 594 19.46 -33.32 17.47
N TYR A 595 19.97 -32.21 17.99
CA TYR A 595 21.37 -31.85 17.80
C TYR A 595 21.90 -31.02 18.95
N ILE A 596 23.21 -31.13 19.17
CA ILE A 596 24.01 -30.24 19.99
C ILE A 596 25.12 -29.72 19.10
N ASN A 597 25.30 -28.40 19.08
CA ASN A 597 26.27 -27.74 18.24
C ASN A 597 26.98 -26.63 19.01
N ASP A 598 28.28 -26.77 19.16
CA ASP A 598 29.18 -25.75 19.68
C ASP A 598 30.00 -25.17 18.54
N LYS A 599 29.83 -23.87 18.28
CA LYS A 599 30.49 -23.17 17.18
C LYS A 599 31.29 -22.00 17.70
N ILE A 600 32.56 -21.93 17.29
CA ILE A 600 33.41 -20.74 17.44
C ILE A 600 33.67 -20.17 16.04
N SER A 601 33.47 -18.87 15.89
CA SER A 601 33.71 -18.12 14.63
C SER A 601 34.64 -16.95 14.89
N PHE A 602 35.55 -16.68 13.95
CA PHE A 602 36.55 -15.60 13.99
C PHE A 602 36.45 -14.68 12.76
#